data_AF-A0A502TMR1-F1
#
_entry.id   AF-A0A502TMR1-F1
#
_cell.length_a   1.000
_cell.length_b   1.000
_cell.length_c   1.000
_cell.angle_alpha   90.00
_cell.angle_beta   90.00
_cell.angle_gamma   90.00
#
_symmetry.space_group_name_H-M   'P 1'
#
loop_
_entity.id
_entity.type
_entity.pdbx_description
1 polymer ?
#
loop_
_entity_poly.entity_id
_entity_poly.type
_entity_poly.pdbx_seq_one_letter_code
_entity_poly.pdbx_strand_id
1 'polypeptide(L)' 'MPFNSDTYHANKYRRIAFEEIGQAKDIKRRAALGQAYDWEIRRIPLLVQGARTSLRISRLFRSCATTGKRP' A
#
# COMPACT_ATOMS: atom_id res chain seq x y z
N MET A 1 2.68 12.79 -22.06
CA MET A 1 1.54 12.90 -21.13
C MET A 1 1.87 14.02 -20.15
N PRO A 2 1.04 15.06 -19.97
CA PRO A 2 1.33 16.10 -18.99
C PRO A 2 1.47 15.47 -17.61
N PHE A 3 2.51 15.86 -16.87
CA PHE A 3 2.77 15.36 -15.52
C PHE A 3 1.62 15.80 -14.61
N ASN A 4 0.80 14.84 -14.17
CA ASN A 4 -0.24 15.08 -13.17
C ASN A 4 0.29 14.53 -11.83
N SER A 5 0.55 15.44 -10.89
CA SER A 5 1.04 15.10 -9.55
C SER A 5 0.10 14.12 -8.85
N ASP A 6 -1.22 14.26 -9.04
CA ASP A 6 -2.20 13.39 -8.40
C ASP A 6 -2.11 11.95 -8.90
N THR A 7 -1.92 11.75 -10.21
CA THR A 7 -1.76 10.39 -10.75
C THR A 7 -0.43 9.77 -10.33
N TYR A 8 0.62 10.57 -10.21
CA TYR A 8 1.91 10.13 -9.65
C TYR A 8 1.75 9.67 -8.20
N HIS A 9 1.16 10.49 -7.33
CA HIS A 9 0.94 10.14 -5.92
C HIS A 9 0.02 8.93 -5.79
N ALA A 10 -1.07 8.87 -6.58
CA ALA A 10 -1.96 7.71 -6.60
C ALA A 10 -1.23 6.40 -6.89
N ASN A 11 -0.31 6.40 -7.87
CA ASN A 11 0.47 5.22 -8.21
C ASN A 11 1.54 4.91 -7.16
N LYS A 12 2.17 5.93 -6.57
CA LYS A 12 3.14 5.77 -5.47
C LYS A 12 2.51 5.05 -4.27
N TYR A 13 1.38 5.55 -3.76
CA TYR A 13 0.71 4.92 -2.61
C TYR A 13 0.13 3.55 -2.93
N ARG A 14 -0.31 3.32 -4.17
CA ARG A 14 -0.71 1.98 -4.62
C ARG A 14 0.48 1.01 -4.53
N ARG A 15 1.66 1.39 -5.00
CA ARG A 15 2.87 0.56 -4.94
C ARG A 15 3.26 0.23 -3.51
N ILE A 16 3.32 1.22 -2.63
CA ILE A 16 3.63 1.04 -1.20
C ILE A 16 2.68 0.01 -0.57
N ALA A 17 1.37 0.12 -0.84
CA ALA A 17 0.40 -0.83 -0.31
C ALA A 17 0.67 -2.28 -0.74
N PHE A 18 1.06 -2.50 -1.99
CA PHE A 18 1.38 -3.84 -2.48
C PHE A 18 2.69 -4.38 -1.91
N GLU A 19 3.68 -3.52 -1.68
CA GLU A 19 4.93 -3.88 -1.01
C GLU A 19 4.64 -4.33 0.44
N GLU A 20 3.82 -3.59 1.19
CA GLU A 20 3.42 -3.93 2.56
C GLU A 20 2.61 -5.24 2.62
N ILE A 21 1.67 -5.45 1.69
CA ILE A 21 0.91 -6.71 1.58
C ILE A 21 1.85 -7.87 1.22
N GLY A 22 2.80 -7.65 0.32
CA GLY A 22 3.80 -8.64 -0.07
C GLY A 22 4.65 -9.07 1.13
N GLN A 23 5.16 -8.11 1.90
CA GLN A 23 5.89 -8.38 3.14
C GLN A 23 5.05 -9.14 4.16
N ALA A 24 3.79 -8.74 4.38
CA ALA A 24 2.90 -9.44 5.30
C ALA A 24 2.66 -10.90 4.90
N LYS A 25 2.49 -11.17 3.60
CA LYS A 25 2.34 -12.53 3.06
C LYS A 25 3.61 -13.35 3.22
N ASP A 26 4.77 -12.76 2.96
CA ASP A 26 6.06 -13.44 3.12
C ASP A 26 6.32 -13.82 4.58
N ILE A 27 6.11 -12.89 5.52
CA ILE A 27 6.23 -13.18 6.96
C ILE A 27 5.26 -14.30 7.35
N LYS A 28 4.00 -14.27 6.88
CA LYS A 28 3.04 -15.34 7.14
C LYS A 28 3.50 -16.69 6.59
N ARG A 29 4.11 -16.71 5.40
CA ARG A 29 4.68 -17.92 4.79
C ARG A 29 5.85 -18.45 5.63
N ARG A 30 6.80 -17.58 6.00
CA ARG A 30 7.96 -17.95 6.84
C ARG A 30 7.53 -18.43 8.22
N ALA A 31 6.51 -17.81 8.82
CA ALA A 31 5.95 -18.23 10.10
C ALA A 31 5.38 -19.65 10.04
N ALA A 32 4.68 -20.02 8.96
CA ALA A 32 4.18 -21.37 8.76
C ALA A 32 5.29 -22.43 8.63
N LEU A 33 6.50 -22.01 8.22
CA LEU A 33 7.69 -22.87 8.11
C LEU A 33 8.55 -22.84 9.38
N GLY A 34 8.17 -22.10 10.42
CA GLY A 34 9.00 -21.90 11.61
C GLY A 34 10.25 -21.04 11.38
N GLN A 35 10.29 -20.26 10.29
CA GLN A 35 11.43 -19.44 9.83
C GLN A 35 11.22 -17.93 10.02
N ALA A 36 10.26 -17.53 10.84
CA ALA A 36 10.00 -16.12 11.15
C ALA A 36 10.22 -15.84 12.64
N TYR A 37 10.76 -14.66 12.94
CA TYR A 37 10.90 -14.21 14.32
C TYR A 37 9.55 -13.71 14.86
N ASP A 38 9.31 -13.87 16.16
CA ASP A 38 8.07 -13.43 16.81
C ASP A 38 7.76 -11.95 16.60
N TRP A 39 8.78 -11.10 16.59
CA TRP A 39 8.61 -9.65 16.35
C TRP A 39 8.15 -9.35 14.92
N GLU A 40 8.52 -10.18 13.93
CA GLU A 40 8.06 -10.05 12.55
C GLU A 40 6.57 -10.42 12.46
N ILE A 41 6.17 -11.50 13.14
CA ILE A 41 4.78 -11.97 13.18
C ILE A 41 3.89 -10.90 13.82
N ARG A 42 4.33 -10.31 14.95
CA ARG A 42 3.62 -9.21 15.63
C ARG A 42 3.48 -7.95 14.77
N ARG A 43 4.35 -7.76 13.78
CA ARG A 43 4.30 -6.61 12.85
C ARG A 43 3.26 -6.78 11.72
N ILE A 44 2.77 -8.00 11.45
CA ILE A 44 1.81 -8.26 10.36
C ILE A 44 0.58 -7.34 10.42
N PRO A 45 -0.10 -7.14 11.57
CA PRO A 45 -1.28 -6.25 11.63
C PRO A 45 -0.95 -4.81 11.23
N LEU A 46 0.24 -4.31 11.62
CA LEU A 46 0.70 -2.98 11.25
C LEU A 46 0.90 -2.84 9.74
N LEU A 47 1.51 -3.84 9.09
CA LEU A 47 1.68 -3.86 7.63
C LEU A 47 0.33 -3.86 6.90
N VAL A 48 -0.63 -4.63 7.40
CA VAL A 48 -1.99 -4.66 6.83
C VAL A 48 -2.71 -3.31 7.01
N GLN A 49 -2.54 -2.66 8.17
CA GLN A 49 -3.11 -1.34 8.43
C GLN A 49 -2.46 -0.26 7.55
N GLY A 50 -1.13 -0.29 7.39
CA GLY A 50 -0.37 0.56 6.48
C GLY A 50 -0.89 0.42 5.05
N ALA A 51 -1.03 -0.81 4.57
CA ALA A 51 -1.49 -1.07 3.21
C ALA A 51 -2.91 -0.54 2.95
N ARG A 52 -3.83 -0.72 3.92
CA ARG A 52 -5.19 -0.18 3.82
C ARG A 52 -5.18 1.35 3.75
N THR A 53 -4.34 1.99 4.55
CA THR A 53 -4.19 3.45 4.57
C THR A 53 -3.63 3.96 3.23
N SER A 54 -2.56 3.33 2.75
CA SER A 54 -1.95 3.62 1.45
C SER A 54 -2.95 3.46 0.29
N LEU A 55 -3.80 2.42 0.31
CA LEU A 55 -4.86 2.25 -0.69
C LEU A 55 -5.95 3.33 -0.61
N ARG A 56 -6.34 3.75 0.61
CA ARG A 56 -7.29 4.87 0.79
C ARG A 56 -6.73 6.16 0.21
N ILE A 57 -5.48 6.48 0.51
CA ILE A 57 -4.80 7.67 -0.01
C ILE A 57 -4.67 7.60 -1.54
N SER A 58 -4.31 6.44 -2.09
CA SER A 58 -4.26 6.22 -3.55
C SER A 58 -5.61 6.53 -4.22
N ARG A 59 -6.73 6.07 -3.62
CA ARG A 59 -8.08 6.38 -4.13
C ARG A 59 -8.40 7.86 -4.08
N LEU A 60 -8.02 8.54 -2.98
CA LEU A 60 -8.24 9.99 -2.83
C LEU A 60 -7.52 10.79 -3.93
N PHE A 61 -6.25 10.49 -4.20
CA PHE A 61 -5.54 11.14 -5.30
C PHE A 61 -6.14 10.82 -6.68
N ARG A 62 -6.65 9.59 -6.90
CA ARG A 62 -7.37 9.28 -8.15
C ARG A 62 -8.64 10.11 -8.30
N SER A 63 -9.40 10.32 -7.22
CA SER A 63 -10.58 11.18 -7.28
C SER A 63 -10.21 12.64 -7.60
N CYS A 64 -9.16 13.18 -6.99
CA CYS A 64 -8.66 14.53 -7.29
C CYS A 64 -8.23 14.68 -8.76
N ALA A 65 -7.52 13.67 -9.30
CA ALA A 65 -7.12 13.66 -10.70
C ALA A 65 -8.31 13.65 -11.68
N THR A 66 -9.45 13.05 -11.27
CA THR A 66 -10.67 13.04 -12.09
C THR A 66 -11.48 14.32 -11.97
N THR A 67 -11.54 14.95 -10.79
CA THR A 67 -12.29 16.20 -10.56
C THR A 67 -11.51 17.46 -10.96
N GLY A 68 -10.18 17.36 -11.09
CA GLY A 68 -9.33 18.43 -11.63
C GLY A 68 -9.55 18.73 -13.11
N LYS A 69 -10.31 17.89 -13.83
CA LYS A 69 -10.95 18.27 -15.09
C LYS A 69 -12.20 19.10 -14.78
N ARG A 70 -12.02 20.39 -14.50
CA ARG A 70 -13.15 21.33 -14.62
C ARG A 70 -13.61 21.38 -16.09
N PRO A 71 -14.93 21.51 -16.36
CA PRO A 71 -15.43 21.84 -17.69
C PRO A 71 -14.88 23.18 -18.18
#